data_AF-Q2FVK9-F1
#
_entry.id   AF-Q2FVK9-F1
#
_cell.length_a   1.000
_cell.length_b   1.000
_cell.length_c   1.000
_cell.angle_alpha   90.00
_cell.angle_beta   90.00
_cell.angle_gamma   90.00
#
_symmetry.space_group_name_H-M   'P 1'
#
loop_
_entity.id
_entity.type
_entity.pdbx_description
1 polymer ?
#
loop_
_entity_poly.entity_id
_entity_poly.type
_entity_poly.pdbx_seq_one_letter_code
_entity_poly.pdbx_strand_id
1 'polypeptide(L)' 'MKLDLQTARRNLNSPNIKTRKRALKIIKQHKRAK' A
#
# COMPACT_ATOMS: atom_id res chain seq x y z
N MET A 1 4.82 13.21 -1.78
CA MET A 1 3.71 12.31 -2.19
C MET A 1 3.15 11.62 -0.95
N LYS A 2 1.97 12.02 -0.44
CA LYS A 2 1.23 11.20 0.53
C LYS A 2 0.79 9.94 -0.23
N LEU A 3 1.19 8.76 0.24
CA LEU A 3 0.77 7.50 -0.38
C LEU A 3 -0.59 7.12 0.23
N ASP A 4 -1.65 7.59 -0.41
CA ASP A 4 -3.01 7.38 0.07
C ASP A 4 -3.39 5.91 0.08
N LEU A 5 -4.26 5.52 1.02
CA LEU A 5 -4.76 4.15 1.17
C LEU A 5 -5.40 3.63 -0.13
N GLN A 6 -6.08 4.49 -0.88
CA GLN A 6 -6.68 4.14 -2.17
C GLN A 6 -5.62 3.76 -3.21
N THR A 7 -4.52 4.50 -3.26
CA THR A 7 -3.38 4.21 -4.14
C THR A 7 -2.67 2.93 -3.70
N ALA A 8 -2.51 2.70 -2.38
CA ALA A 8 -1.97 1.45 -1.87
C ALA A 8 -2.83 0.24 -2.29
N ARG A 9 -4.16 0.34 -2.28
CA ARG A 9 -5.05 -0.73 -2.75
C ARG A 9 -4.84 -1.04 -4.24
N ARG A 10 -4.74 -0.02 -5.11
CA ARG A 10 -4.44 -0.23 -6.54
C ARG A 10 -3.08 -0.90 -6.76
N ASN A 11 -2.09 -0.52 -5.96
CA ASN A 11 -0.72 -1.03 -6.05
C ASN A 11 -0.55 -2.49 -5.58
N LEU A 12 -1.57 -3.11 -4.98
CA LEU A 12 -1.55 -4.54 -4.66
C LEU A 12 -1.54 -5.43 -5.92
N ASN A 13 -2.10 -4.92 -7.01
CA ASN A 13 -2.18 -5.64 -8.29
C ASN A 13 -0.99 -5.33 -9.21
N SER A 14 -0.01 -4.55 -8.73
CA SER A 14 1.17 -4.21 -9.52
C SER A 14 2.04 -5.44 -9.77
N PRO A 15 2.56 -5.65 -11.00
CA PRO A 15 3.51 -6.73 -11.28
C PRO A 15 4.83 -6.57 -10.52
N ASN A 16 5.22 -5.32 -10.21
CA ASN A 16 6.43 -5.05 -9.46
C ASN A 16 6.31 -5.45 -7.97
N ILE A 17 7.17 -6.38 -7.54
CA ILE A 17 7.21 -6.87 -6.16
C ILE A 17 7.50 -5.77 -5.13
N LYS A 18 8.38 -4.80 -5.42
CA LYS A 18 8.69 -3.68 -4.51
C LYS A 18 7.44 -2.81 -4.29
N THR A 19 6.66 -2.57 -5.35
CA THR A 19 5.40 -1.82 -5.30
C THR A 19 4.37 -2.54 -4.43
N ARG A 20 4.18 -3.85 -4.62
CA ARG A 20 3.28 -4.69 -3.79
C ARG A 20 3.69 -4.70 -2.31
N LYS A 21 4.98 -4.87 -2.02
CA LYS A 21 5.50 -4.85 -0.64
C LYS A 21 5.23 -3.50 0.03
N ARG A 22 5.43 -2.39 -0.68
CA ARG A 22 5.14 -1.03 -0.18
C ARG A 22 3.64 -0.82 0.06
N ALA A 23 2.79 -1.24 -0.86
CA ALA A 23 1.33 -1.20 -0.72
C ALA A 23 0.87 -1.93 0.54
N LEU A 24 1.35 -3.16 0.76
CA LEU A 24 1.04 -3.94 1.96
C LEU A 24 1.51 -3.24 3.24
N LYS A 25 2.71 -2.64 3.24
CA LYS A 25 3.21 -1.87 4.39
C LYS A 25 2.26 -0.73 4.76
N ILE A 26 1.82 0.06 3.79
CA ILE A 26 0.90 1.19 4.01
C ILE A 26 -0.45 0.71 4.52
N ILE A 27 -1.03 -0.34 3.92
CA ILE A 27 -2.31 -0.89 4.35
C ILE A 27 -2.22 -1.42 5.78
N LYS A 28 -1.14 -2.11 6.14
CA LYS A 28 -0.91 -2.59 7.51
C LYS A 28 -0.74 -1.43 8.50
N GLN A 29 0.01 -0.39 8.14
CA GLN A 29 0.18 0.81 8.97
C GLN A 29 -1.16 1.51 9.20
N HIS A 30 -1.96 1.70 8.16
CA HIS A 30 -3.28 2.30 8.28
C HIS A 30 -4.24 1.45 9.14
N LYS A 31 -4.20 0.12 9.01
CA LYS A 31 -4.97 -0.79 9.86
C LYS A 31 -4.57 -0.76 11.34
N ARG A 32 -3.30 -0.48 11.64
CA ARG A 32 -2.79 -0.38 13.03
C ARG A 32 -3.06 1.00 13.65
N ALA A 33 -3.16 2.04 12.82
CA ALA A 33 -3.45 3.40 13.27
C ALA A 33 -4.96 3.66 13.43
N LYS A 34 -5.81 2.76 12.94
CA LYS A 34 -7.25 2.72 13.22
C LYS A 34 -7.48 1.90 14.47
#